data_AF-A0A3D1F0B9-F1
#
_entry.id   AF-A0A3D1F0B9-F1
#
_cell.length_a   1.000
_cell.length_b   1.000
_cell.length_c   1.000
_cell.angle_alpha   90.00
_cell.angle_beta   90.00
_cell.angle_gamma   90.00
#
_symmetry.space_group_name_H-M   'P 1'
#
loop_
_entity.id
_entity.type
_entity.pdbx_description
1 polymer ?
#
loop_
_entity_poly.entity_id
_entity_poly.type
_entity_poly.pdbx_seq_one_letter_code
_entity_poly.pdbx_strand_id
1 'polypeptide(L)'
;ILGNTARGGGMPMYKYMANRFLTASQNLLMGTKLSEFHSGYRAFSADVLRKLPLNANSDDFVFDNQMLAQVAWHGFSMGEISCPTKYFPEASSINFKRSCIYGLGVLKTSVHFRLAKMGLASKLIFENPEGLLPALRSAD
;
A
#
# COMPACT_ATOMS: atom_id res chain seq x y z
N ILE A 1 -14.05 0.95 2.30
CA ILE A 1 -13.80 2.32 1.84
C ILE A 1 -14.58 3.14 2.82
N LEU A 2 -13.82 3.83 3.66
CA LEU A 2 -14.34 4.62 4.74
C LEU A 2 -15.47 5.54 4.25
N GLY A 3 -16.54 5.65 5.04
CA GLY A 3 -17.67 6.54 4.74
C GLY A 3 -18.67 6.06 3.69
N ASN A 4 -18.42 4.97 2.95
CA ASN A 4 -19.33 4.43 1.92
C ASN A 4 -19.73 5.44 0.81
N THR A 5 -19.00 6.56 0.69
CA THR A 5 -19.30 7.65 -0.26
C THR A 5 -18.77 7.40 -1.66
N ALA A 6 -17.93 6.37 -1.86
CA ALA A 6 -17.22 6.15 -3.12
C ALA A 6 -18.13 6.02 -4.35
N ARG A 7 -19.27 5.32 -4.23
CA ARG A 7 -20.24 5.23 -5.33
C ARG A 7 -20.98 6.55 -5.56
N GLY A 8 -21.37 7.23 -4.47
CA GLY A 8 -22.02 8.55 -4.55
C GLY A 8 -21.10 9.63 -5.13
N GLY A 9 -19.78 9.45 -4.99
CA GLY A 9 -18.75 10.31 -5.57
C GLY A 9 -18.35 9.97 -7.01
N GLY A 10 -19.05 9.05 -7.70
CA GLY A 10 -18.86 8.76 -9.13
C GLY A 10 -17.92 7.60 -9.48
N MET A 11 -17.50 6.77 -8.52
CA MET A 11 -16.61 5.64 -8.81
C MET A 11 -17.29 4.55 -9.66
N PRO A 12 -16.68 4.08 -10.77
CA PRO A 12 -17.19 2.95 -11.53
C PRO A 12 -17.31 1.67 -10.68
N MET A 13 -18.41 0.91 -10.86
CA MET A 13 -18.73 -0.25 -10.03
C MET A 13 -17.63 -1.32 -10.03
N TYR A 14 -17.02 -1.60 -11.19
CA TYR A 14 -15.94 -2.59 -11.29
C TYR A 14 -14.71 -2.20 -10.46
N LYS A 15 -14.35 -0.90 -10.42
CA LYS A 15 -13.25 -0.39 -9.59
C LYS A 15 -13.59 -0.51 -8.10
N TYR A 16 -14.84 -0.20 -7.73
CA TYR A 16 -15.30 -0.35 -6.36
C TYR A 16 -15.21 -1.81 -5.87
N MET A 17 -15.68 -2.76 -6.68
CA MET A 17 -15.62 -4.19 -6.35
C MET A 17 -14.17 -4.70 -6.32
N ALA A 18 -13.33 -4.29 -7.27
CA ALA A 18 -11.91 -4.63 -7.27
C ALA A 18 -11.19 -4.11 -6.02
N ASN A 19 -11.39 -2.84 -5.66
CA ASN A 19 -10.81 -2.26 -4.45
C ASN A 19 -11.26 -3.00 -3.18
N ARG A 20 -12.55 -3.38 -3.10
CA ARG A 20 -13.09 -4.17 -1.99
C ARG A 20 -12.37 -5.53 -1.88
N PHE A 21 -12.28 -6.24 -3.00
CA PHE A 21 -11.63 -7.55 -3.06
C PHE A 21 -10.16 -7.47 -2.68
N LEU A 22 -9.39 -6.58 -3.33
CA LEU A 22 -7.97 -6.39 -3.06
C LEU A 22 -7.72 -6.01 -1.59
N THR A 23 -8.50 -5.06 -1.06
CA THR A 23 -8.41 -4.67 0.35
C THR A 23 -8.66 -5.85 1.30
N ALA A 24 -9.66 -6.69 1.01
CA ALA A 24 -9.95 -7.87 1.83
C ALA A 24 -8.80 -8.89 1.78
N SER A 25 -8.26 -9.19 0.60
CA SER A 25 -7.11 -10.08 0.43
C SER A 25 -5.87 -9.57 1.16
N GLN A 26 -5.60 -8.27 1.07
CA GLN A 26 -4.47 -7.63 1.76
C GLN A 26 -4.62 -7.71 3.28
N ASN A 27 -5.79 -7.36 3.82
CA ASN A 27 -6.05 -7.47 5.26
C ASN A 27 -5.83 -8.90 5.77
N LEU A 28 -6.35 -9.89 5.04
CA LEU A 28 -6.18 -11.31 5.37
C LEU A 28 -4.71 -11.75 5.36
N LEU A 29 -3.99 -11.40 4.31
CA LEU A 29 -2.60 -11.85 4.12
C LEU A 29 -1.61 -11.10 5.03
N MET A 30 -1.88 -9.84 5.33
CA MET A 30 -1.00 -8.98 6.13
C MET A 30 -1.39 -8.90 7.61
N GLY A 31 -2.56 -9.43 8.00
CA GLY A 31 -3.05 -9.35 9.37
C GLY A 31 -3.43 -7.93 9.80
N THR A 32 -3.94 -7.13 8.86
CA THR A 32 -4.32 -5.72 9.07
C THR A 32 -5.84 -5.56 8.98
N LYS A 33 -6.35 -4.37 9.31
CA LYS A 33 -7.79 -4.05 9.28
C LYS A 33 -8.06 -2.65 8.71
N LEU A 34 -7.53 -2.37 7.53
CA LEU A 34 -7.79 -1.12 6.83
C LEU A 34 -9.05 -1.19 5.98
N SER A 35 -9.78 -0.09 5.90
CA SER A 35 -10.98 0.05 5.08
C SER A 35 -10.66 0.22 3.60
N GLU A 36 -9.47 0.70 3.24
CA GLU A 36 -8.96 0.81 1.87
C GLU A 36 -7.44 0.96 1.83
N PHE A 37 -6.78 0.24 0.91
CA PHE A 37 -5.34 0.37 0.67
C PHE A 37 -4.97 1.28 -0.51
N HIS A 38 -5.93 1.64 -1.35
CA HIS A 38 -5.69 2.22 -2.69
C HIS A 38 -5.89 3.75 -2.75
N SER A 39 -5.95 4.41 -1.59
CA SER A 39 -5.98 5.88 -1.53
C SER A 39 -4.60 6.46 -1.78
N GLY A 40 -4.50 7.47 -2.65
CA GLY A 40 -3.26 8.22 -2.86
C GLY A 40 -2.93 9.21 -1.74
N TYR A 41 -3.88 9.52 -0.84
CA TYR A 41 -3.68 10.48 0.24
C TYR A 41 -3.22 9.78 1.51
N ARG A 42 -1.97 10.04 1.92
CA ARG A 42 -1.33 9.41 3.09
C ARG A 42 -0.40 10.40 3.79
N ALA A 43 -0.27 10.25 5.10
CA ALA A 43 0.68 10.98 5.92
C ALA A 43 1.52 9.98 6.73
N PHE A 44 2.83 10.23 6.81
CA PHE A 44 3.77 9.38 7.54
C PHE A 44 4.57 10.23 8.51
N SER A 45 4.91 9.67 9.68
CA SER A 45 5.91 10.28 10.54
C SER A 45 7.30 10.13 9.90
N ALA A 46 8.20 11.06 10.22
CA ALA A 46 9.58 10.98 9.74
C ALA A 46 10.26 9.67 10.16
N ASP A 47 9.95 9.16 11.35
CA ASP A 47 10.52 7.91 11.87
C ASP A 47 10.08 6.67 11.09
N VAL A 48 8.84 6.66 10.57
CA VAL A 48 8.41 5.61 9.65
C VAL A 48 9.27 5.68 8.39
N LEU A 49 9.34 6.84 7.74
CA LEU A 49 10.08 6.99 6.47
C LEU A 49 11.57 6.63 6.60
N ARG A 50 12.21 6.94 7.73
CA ARG A 50 13.62 6.57 7.99
C ARG A 50 13.83 5.08 8.20
N LYS A 51 12.82 4.35 8.69
CA LYS A 51 12.93 2.92 9.02
C LYS A 51 12.53 2.00 7.86
N LEU A 52 11.65 2.44 6.96
CA LEU A 52 11.20 1.59 5.85
C LEU A 52 12.30 1.42 4.79
N PRO A 53 12.50 0.21 4.23
CA PRO A 53 13.45 -0.03 3.14
C PRO A 53 12.87 0.39 1.78
N LEU A 54 12.56 1.68 1.64
CA LEU A 54 11.87 2.23 0.47
C LEU A 54 12.63 2.03 -0.85
N ASN A 55 13.97 1.96 -0.81
CA ASN A 55 14.81 1.68 -1.98
C ASN A 55 14.61 0.26 -2.56
N ALA A 56 14.01 -0.66 -1.80
CA ALA A 56 13.67 -2.00 -2.28
C ALA A 56 12.31 -2.07 -3.00
N ASN A 57 11.57 -0.97 -3.05
CA ASN A 57 10.27 -0.90 -3.71
C ASN A 57 10.42 -0.72 -5.23
N SER A 58 9.34 -0.99 -5.95
CA SER A 58 9.22 -0.74 -7.39
C SER A 58 9.11 0.75 -7.68
N ASP A 59 9.70 1.20 -8.79
CA ASP A 59 9.53 2.59 -9.28
C ASP A 59 8.16 2.86 -9.96
N ASP A 60 7.23 1.88 -9.97
CA ASP A 60 5.90 2.02 -10.56
C ASP A 60 4.80 2.10 -9.48
N PHE A 61 3.54 2.17 -9.90
CA PHE A 61 2.38 2.40 -9.04
C PHE A 61 2.22 1.45 -7.85
N VAL A 62 2.86 0.28 -7.82
CA VAL A 62 2.79 -0.65 -6.67
C VAL A 62 3.67 -0.22 -5.50
N PHE A 63 4.54 0.79 -5.68
CA PHE A 63 5.41 1.34 -4.61
C PHE A 63 4.64 1.60 -3.32
N ASP A 64 3.49 2.25 -3.46
CA ASP A 64 2.69 2.70 -2.33
C ASP A 64 2.09 1.54 -1.51
N ASN A 65 1.76 0.46 -2.21
CA ASN A 65 1.30 -0.79 -1.64
C ASN A 65 2.43 -1.52 -0.89
N GLN A 66 3.62 -1.56 -1.48
CA GLN A 66 4.80 -2.14 -0.85
C GLN A 66 5.18 -1.38 0.41
N MET A 67 5.07 -0.05 0.38
CA MET A 67 5.26 0.79 1.55
C MET A 67 4.29 0.44 2.69
N LEU A 68 2.98 0.29 2.42
CA LEU A 68 2.01 -0.16 3.43
C LEU A 68 2.32 -1.57 3.94
N ALA A 69 2.81 -2.46 3.08
CA ALA A 69 3.27 -3.78 3.48
C ALA A 69 4.48 -3.71 4.42
N GLN A 70 5.44 -2.83 4.17
CA GLN A 70 6.57 -2.60 5.07
C GLN A 70 6.12 -1.97 6.40
N VAL A 71 5.19 -1.00 6.38
CA VAL A 71 4.62 -0.41 7.60
C VAL A 71 3.99 -1.50 8.48
N ALA A 72 3.17 -2.36 7.88
CA ALA A 72 2.58 -3.51 8.56
C ALA A 72 3.64 -4.52 9.04
N TRP A 73 4.70 -4.74 8.25
CA TRP A 73 5.76 -5.70 8.58
C TRP A 73 6.49 -5.32 9.85
N HIS A 74 6.82 -4.03 9.98
CA HIS A 74 7.51 -3.43 11.13
C HIS A 74 6.57 -3.12 12.30
N GLY A 75 5.27 -3.41 12.19
CA GLY A 75 4.31 -3.26 13.28
C GLY A 75 3.97 -1.81 13.63
N PHE A 76 4.14 -0.87 12.70
CA PHE A 76 3.71 0.50 12.92
C PHE A 76 2.18 0.60 12.93
N SER A 77 1.68 1.51 13.76
CA SER A 77 0.24 1.81 13.81
C SER A 77 -0.21 2.53 12.53
N MET A 78 -1.35 2.12 12.00
CA MET A 78 -2.01 2.75 10.85
C MET A 78 -3.41 3.20 11.26
N GLY A 79 -3.72 4.46 11.00
CA GLY A 79 -5.06 5.04 11.19
C GLY A 79 -5.66 5.49 9.88
N GLU A 80 -6.98 5.58 9.83
CA GLU A 80 -7.73 6.07 8.66
C GLU A 80 -8.58 7.28 9.05
N ILE A 81 -8.62 8.28 8.18
CA ILE A 81 -9.46 9.47 8.32
C ILE A 81 -10.41 9.52 7.13
N SER A 82 -11.68 9.86 7.40
CA SER A 82 -12.68 10.03 6.35
C SER A 82 -12.29 11.17 5.41
N CYS A 83 -12.11 10.84 4.13
CA CYS A 83 -11.89 11.82 3.07
C CYS A 83 -13.03 11.68 2.03
N PRO A 84 -13.84 12.73 1.78
CA PRO A 84 -14.93 12.64 0.82
C PRO A 84 -14.38 12.42 -0.59
N THR A 85 -14.75 11.31 -1.20
CA THR A 85 -14.36 10.94 -2.56
C THR A 85 -15.02 11.90 -3.56
N LYS A 86 -14.22 12.60 -4.37
CA LYS A 86 -14.71 13.36 -5.52
C LYS A 86 -14.01 12.89 -6.79
N TYR A 87 -14.72 12.21 -7.67
CA TYR A 87 -14.26 11.97 -9.04
C TYR A 87 -14.64 13.18 -9.88
N PHE A 88 -13.64 13.89 -10.39
CA PHE A 88 -13.81 14.97 -11.36
C PHE A 88 -13.27 14.50 -12.71
N PRO A 89 -13.75 15.04 -13.85
CA PRO A 89 -13.27 14.68 -15.19
C PRO A 89 -11.75 14.82 -15.35
N GLU A 90 -11.14 15.76 -14.63
CA GLU A 90 -9.69 16.06 -14.65
C GLU A 90 -8.89 15.14 -13.72
N ALA A 91 -9.54 14.28 -12.93
CA ALA A 91 -8.86 13.36 -12.04
C ALA A 91 -8.11 12.29 -12.86
N SER A 92 -6.80 12.21 -12.65
CA SER A 92 -5.94 11.21 -13.29
C SER A 92 -6.51 9.81 -13.05
N SER A 93 -7.00 9.20 -14.12
CA SER A 93 -7.61 7.88 -14.10
C SER A 93 -6.65 6.89 -14.72
N ILE A 94 -6.16 5.95 -13.91
CA ILE A 94 -5.42 4.80 -14.40
C ILE A 94 -6.29 4.02 -15.40
N ASN A 95 -5.73 3.72 -16.57
CA ASN A 95 -6.43 2.92 -17.58
C ASN A 95 -6.61 1.47 -17.11
N PHE A 96 -7.48 0.72 -17.77
CA PHE A 96 -7.83 -0.64 -17.35
C PHE A 96 -6.61 -1.57 -17.29
N LYS A 97 -5.75 -1.57 -18.32
CA LYS A 97 -4.54 -2.41 -18.38
C LYS A 97 -3.61 -2.14 -17.19
N ARG A 98 -3.32 -0.88 -16.91
CA ARG A 98 -2.48 -0.50 -15.75
C ARG A 98 -3.17 -0.81 -14.43
N SER A 99 -4.50 -0.73 -14.36
CA SER A 99 -5.27 -1.14 -13.17
C SER A 99 -5.12 -2.63 -12.87
N CYS A 100 -5.14 -3.48 -13.90
CA CYS A 100 -4.92 -4.91 -13.75
C CYS A 100 -3.49 -5.24 -13.30
N ILE A 101 -2.49 -4.61 -13.92
CA ILE A 101 -1.07 -4.77 -13.53
C ILE A 101 -0.87 -4.37 -12.06
N TYR A 102 -1.43 -3.23 -11.66
CA TYR A 102 -1.41 -2.77 -10.28
C TYR A 102 -2.08 -3.79 -9.34
N GLY A 103 -3.31 -4.22 -9.64
CA GLY A 103 -4.05 -5.18 -8.81
C GLY A 103 -3.29 -6.51 -8.62
N LEU A 104 -2.66 -7.03 -9.68
CA LEU A 104 -1.81 -8.23 -9.58
C LEU A 104 -0.54 -7.96 -8.76
N GLY A 105 0.07 -6.79 -8.91
CA GLY A 105 1.21 -6.36 -8.10
C GLY A 105 0.89 -6.30 -6.60
N VAL A 106 -0.29 -5.77 -6.25
CA VAL A 106 -0.80 -5.73 -4.87
C VAL A 106 -0.96 -7.15 -4.30
N LEU A 107 -1.57 -8.06 -5.05
CA LEU A 107 -1.74 -9.46 -4.61
C LEU A 107 -0.39 -10.15 -4.45
N LYS A 108 0.53 -9.97 -5.40
CA LYS A 108 1.90 -10.50 -5.32
C LYS A 108 2.61 -10.02 -4.05
N THR A 109 2.56 -8.73 -3.75
CA THR A 109 3.15 -8.15 -2.52
C THR A 109 2.54 -8.76 -1.27
N SER A 110 1.21 -8.95 -1.24
CA SER A 110 0.50 -9.50 -0.09
C SER A 110 0.84 -10.97 0.15
N VAL A 111 0.91 -11.78 -0.91
CA VAL A 111 1.32 -13.18 -0.84
C VAL A 111 2.78 -13.28 -0.40
N HIS A 112 3.67 -12.46 -0.98
CA HIS A 112 5.07 -12.40 -0.57
C HIS A 112 5.20 -12.04 0.91
N PHE A 113 4.47 -11.03 1.40
CA PHE A 113 4.42 -10.69 2.83
C PHE A 113 4.08 -11.91 3.69
N ARG A 114 3.00 -12.63 3.35
CA ARG A 114 2.57 -13.80 4.12
C ARG A 114 3.61 -14.91 4.10
N LEU A 115 4.14 -15.25 2.92
CA LEU A 115 5.18 -16.27 2.76
C LEU A 115 6.46 -15.90 3.51
N ALA A 116 6.87 -14.62 3.48
CA ALA A 116 8.03 -14.13 4.20
C ALA A 116 7.83 -14.20 5.73
N LYS A 117 6.63 -13.86 6.24
CA LYS A 117 6.28 -14.06 7.67
C LYS A 117 6.31 -15.54 8.06
N MET A 118 5.99 -16.45 7.14
CA MET A 118 6.06 -17.90 7.34
C MET A 118 7.47 -18.48 7.17
N GLY A 119 8.46 -17.68 6.80
CA GLY A 119 9.83 -18.15 6.50
C GLY A 119 9.97 -18.88 5.16
N LEU A 120 8.97 -18.81 4.28
CA LEU A 120 8.92 -19.48 2.98
C LEU A 120 9.37 -18.61 1.79
N ALA A 121 9.67 -17.33 2.04
CA ALA A 121 10.14 -16.40 1.00
C ALA A 121 11.17 -15.42 1.58
N SER A 122 11.95 -14.81 0.68
CA SER A 122 12.93 -13.77 1.04
C SER A 122 12.27 -12.59 1.75
N LYS A 123 12.97 -12.05 2.75
CA LYS A 123 12.54 -10.86 3.50
C LYS A 123 13.13 -9.56 2.94
N LEU A 124 13.83 -9.60 1.80
CA LEU A 124 14.60 -8.47 1.28
C LEU A 124 13.77 -7.17 1.21
N ILE A 125 12.57 -7.20 0.62
CA ILE A 125 11.73 -6.01 0.51
C ILE A 125 11.17 -5.51 1.86
N PHE A 126 11.34 -6.25 2.95
CA PHE A 126 10.83 -5.95 4.29
C PHE A 126 11.92 -5.68 5.32
N GLU A 127 13.15 -6.15 5.08
CA GLU A 127 14.25 -6.07 6.04
C GLU A 127 15.54 -5.52 5.41
N ASN A 128 15.54 -5.03 4.16
CA ASN A 128 16.76 -4.54 3.51
C ASN A 128 17.44 -3.46 4.39
N PRO A 129 18.64 -3.74 4.94
CA PRO A 129 19.28 -2.89 5.94
C PRO A 129 19.81 -1.56 5.39
N GLU A 130 19.80 -1.34 4.08
CA GLU A 130 20.27 -0.08 3.49
C GLU A 130 19.31 1.10 3.79
N GLY A 131 18.03 0.84 4.12
CA GLY A 131 17.06 1.92 4.41
C GLY A 131 16.99 2.98 3.31
N LEU A 132 16.26 4.08 3.50
CA LEU A 132 16.37 5.23 2.59
C LEU A 132 17.67 6.03 2.84
N LEU A 133 18.34 5.81 3.99
CA LEU A 133 19.44 6.66 4.46
C LEU A 133 20.60 5.81 5.05
N PRO A 134 21.43 5.18 4.21
CA PRO A 134 22.78 4.79 4.63
C PRO A 134 23.58 6.01 5.14
N ALA A 135 23.32 7.20 4.56
CA ALA A 135 24.12 8.42 4.72
C ALA A 135 23.84 9.25 5.99
N LEU A 136 22.80 8.96 6.79
CA LEU A 136 22.53 9.70 8.03
C LEU A 136 23.03 9.00 9.30
N ARG A 137 23.61 7.80 9.17
CA ARG A 137 24.23 7.09 10.29
C ARG A 137 25.66 7.56 10.59
N SER A 138 26.20 8.51 9.82
CA SER A 138 27.58 8.99 9.92
C SER A 138 27.72 10.43 10.44
N ALA A 139 26.78 10.89 11.26
CA ALA A 139 26.92 12.15 11.98
C ALA A 139 26.77 11.87 13.48
N ASP A 140 27.87 11.40 14.07
CA ASP A 140 28.16 11.54 15.49
C ASP A 140 28.49 13.01 15.82
#